data_AF-A0AA37T0H2-F1
#
_entry.id   AF-A0AA37T0H2-F1
#
_cell.length_a   1.000
_cell.length_b   1.000
_cell.length_c   1.000
_cell.angle_alpha   90.00
_cell.angle_beta   90.00
_cell.angle_gamma   90.00
#
_symmetry.space_group_name_H-M   'P 1'
#
loop_
_entity.id
_entity.type
_entity.pdbx_description
1 polymer ?
#
loop_
_entity_poly.entity_id
_entity_poly.type
_entity_poly.pdbx_seq_one_letter_code
_entity_poly.pdbx_strand_id
1 'polypeptide(L)'
;MNESATFNTQEDYMDQYFVGSSSNGGVVAPFFSMRKLRLVYNELMGSRDFEFSNFDDFKQNVLSSVAPQIELSKWQAIASRR
;
A
#
# COMPACT_ATOMS: atom_id res chain seq x y z
N MET A 1 -5.40 42.16 3.93
CA MET A 1 -4.50 41.10 4.42
C MET A 1 -5.05 39.81 3.85
N ASN A 2 -4.43 39.30 2.79
CA ASN A 2 -4.88 38.10 2.10
C ASN A 2 -4.15 36.92 2.72
N GLU A 3 -4.89 36.05 3.41
CA GLU A 3 -4.36 34.85 4.06
C GLU A 3 -4.08 33.79 2.99
N SER A 4 -2.81 33.39 2.90
CA SER A 4 -2.31 32.35 2.01
C SER A 4 -2.87 30.99 2.45
N ALA A 5 -3.63 30.32 1.59
CA ALA A 5 -4.04 28.93 1.81
C ALA A 5 -2.81 28.01 1.71
N THR A 6 -2.34 27.53 2.85
CA THR A 6 -1.32 26.47 2.92
C THR A 6 -1.93 25.16 2.44
N PHE A 7 -1.46 24.68 1.29
CA PHE A 7 -1.74 23.36 0.75
C PHE A 7 -1.00 22.31 1.60
N ASN A 8 -1.70 21.68 2.55
CA ASN A 8 -1.20 20.49 3.27
C ASN A 8 -1.74 19.23 2.60
N THR A 9 -1.00 18.64 1.66
CA THR A 9 -1.40 17.39 0.97
C THR A 9 -0.38 16.26 1.13
N GLN A 10 0.28 16.16 2.28
CA GLN A 10 1.22 15.06 2.53
C GLN A 10 1.07 14.35 3.89
N GLU A 11 0.46 15.00 4.88
CA GLU A 11 0.34 14.42 6.23
C GLU A 11 -0.90 13.51 6.38
N ASP A 12 -1.98 13.77 5.64
CA ASP A 12 -3.25 13.02 5.74
C ASP A 12 -3.14 11.55 5.30
N TYR A 13 -2.09 11.17 4.54
CA TYR A 13 -1.87 9.80 4.08
C TYR A 13 -1.20 8.87 5.10
N MET A 14 -0.62 9.42 6.18
CA MET A 14 0.11 8.62 7.17
C MET A 14 -0.75 8.24 8.39
N ASP A 15 -1.82 9.00 8.68
CA ASP A 15 -2.71 8.72 9.81
C ASP A 15 -3.62 7.50 9.59
N GLN A 16 -3.85 7.09 8.34
CA GLN A 16 -4.71 5.94 8.05
C GLN A 16 -4.07 4.59 8.40
N TYR A 17 -2.77 4.53 8.68
CA TYR A 17 -2.05 3.30 9.05
C TYR A 17 -1.86 3.13 10.56
N PHE A 18 -2.30 4.10 11.38
CA PHE A 18 -2.18 4.04 12.84
C PHE A 18 -3.54 4.09 13.55
N VAL A 19 -4.47 3.21 13.17
CA VAL A 19 -5.66 2.95 14.00
C VAL A 19 -5.32 1.84 14.98
N GLY A 20 -5.24 2.22 16.25
CA GLY A 20 -4.86 1.36 17.36
C GLY A 20 -5.85 0.23 17.67
N SER A 21 -5.34 -0.75 18.40
CA SER A 21 -6.14 -1.58 19.28
C SER A 21 -5.30 -1.86 20.53
N SER A 22 -5.64 -1.19 21.62
CA SER A 22 -5.05 -1.41 22.93
C SER A 22 -5.92 -2.39 23.71
N SER A 23 -5.37 -3.55 24.04
CA SER A 23 -5.49 -4.16 25.36
C SER A 23 -4.58 -5.39 25.42
N ASN A 24 -3.42 -5.22 26.08
CA ASN A 24 -2.49 -6.27 26.51
C ASN A 24 -1.99 -7.27 25.43
N GLY A 25 -0.88 -6.94 24.76
CA GLY A 25 0.00 -7.96 24.15
C GLY A 25 0.43 -7.66 22.72
N GLY A 26 1.52 -6.89 22.57
CA GLY A 26 2.27 -6.74 21.33
C GLY A 26 1.59 -5.88 20.27
N VAL A 27 2.28 -4.83 19.81
CA VAL A 27 1.97 -4.22 18.51
C VAL A 27 2.28 -5.28 17.47
N VAL A 28 1.30 -6.12 17.14
CA VAL A 28 1.44 -7.12 16.08
C VAL A 28 1.50 -6.34 14.77
N ALA A 29 2.72 -6.03 14.33
CA ALA A 29 2.92 -5.46 13.02
C ALA A 29 2.22 -6.37 12.00
N PRO A 30 1.31 -5.85 11.17
CA PRO A 30 0.51 -6.68 10.29
C PRO A 30 1.43 -7.45 9.36
N PHE A 31 1.35 -8.77 9.38
CA PHE A 31 2.24 -9.62 8.58
C PHE A 31 2.04 -9.35 7.09
N PHE A 32 3.13 -9.31 6.33
CA PHE A 32 3.06 -9.26 4.87
C PHE A 32 2.36 -10.53 4.35
N SER A 33 1.30 -10.36 3.56
CA SER A 33 0.49 -11.49 3.07
C SER A 33 0.76 -11.77 1.61
N MET A 34 1.43 -12.91 1.33
CA MET A 34 1.65 -13.38 -0.03
C MET A 34 0.34 -13.65 -0.79
N ARG A 35 -0.72 -14.06 -0.07
CA ARG A 35 -2.05 -14.24 -0.63
C ARG A 35 -2.64 -12.91 -1.11
N LYS A 36 -2.54 -11.85 -0.30
CA LYS A 36 -3.01 -10.51 -0.70
C LYS A 36 -2.23 -9.99 -1.90
N LEU A 37 -0.90 -10.16 -1.90
CA LEU A 37 -0.06 -9.79 -3.04
C LEU A 37 -0.50 -10.47 -4.35
N ARG A 38 -0.82 -11.77 -4.29
CA ARG A 38 -1.31 -12.52 -5.45
C ARG A 38 -2.65 -12.02 -5.98
N LEU A 39 -3.58 -11.68 -5.07
CA LEU A 39 -4.87 -11.10 -5.46
C LEU A 39 -4.68 -9.76 -6.16
N VAL A 40 -3.89 -8.86 -5.56
CA VAL A 40 -3.58 -7.54 -6.13
C VAL A 40 -2.93 -7.67 -7.52
N TYR A 41 -1.98 -8.59 -7.69
CA TYR A 41 -1.39 -8.86 -9.01
C TYR A 41 -2.43 -9.27 -10.05
N ASN A 42 -3.32 -10.21 -9.71
CA ASN A 42 -4.33 -10.69 -10.65
C ASN A 42 -5.30 -9.59 -11.08
N GLU A 43 -5.68 -8.69 -10.16
CA GLU A 43 -6.52 -7.52 -10.47
C GLU A 43 -5.81 -6.53 -11.41
N LEU A 44 -4.49 -6.34 -11.22
CA LEU A 44 -3.72 -5.37 -12.01
C LEU A 44 -3.25 -5.92 -13.36
N MET A 45 -3.03 -7.23 -13.49
CA MET A 45 -2.50 -7.89 -14.70
C MET A 45 -3.35 -7.62 -15.96
N GLY A 46 -4.66 -7.40 -15.81
CA GLY A 46 -5.55 -7.09 -16.93
C GLY A 46 -5.44 -5.66 -17.45
N SER A 47 -4.67 -4.80 -16.80
CA SER A 47 -4.59 -3.39 -17.14
C SER A 47 -3.41 -3.04 -18.06
N ARG A 48 -3.66 -2.18 -19.05
CA ARG A 48 -2.63 -1.68 -19.98
C ARG A 48 -1.48 -0.94 -19.29
N ASP A 49 -1.75 -0.27 -18.18
CA ASP A 49 -0.74 0.52 -17.45
C ASP A 49 0.02 -0.27 -16.37
N PHE A 50 -0.19 -1.59 -16.26
CA PHE A 50 0.50 -2.40 -15.27
C PHE A 50 1.83 -2.91 -15.83
N GLU A 51 2.93 -2.54 -15.18
CA GLU A 51 4.30 -2.74 -15.70
C GLU A 51 4.83 -4.17 -15.57
N PHE A 52 4.24 -5.00 -14.71
CA PHE A 52 4.75 -6.35 -14.43
C PHE A 52 4.05 -7.43 -15.25
N SER A 53 4.81 -8.08 -16.12
CA SER A 53 4.30 -9.16 -17.00
C SER A 53 4.10 -10.49 -16.28
N ASN A 54 4.79 -10.72 -15.16
CA ASN A 54 4.68 -11.93 -14.37
C ASN A 54 4.63 -11.62 -12.87
N PHE A 55 4.13 -12.57 -12.08
CA PHE A 55 4.00 -12.40 -10.64
C PHE A 55 5.34 -12.34 -9.90
N ASP A 56 6.39 -12.99 -10.42
CA ASP A 56 7.65 -13.09 -9.70
C ASP A 56 8.37 -11.73 -9.67
N ASP A 57 8.34 -11.00 -10.79
CA ASP A 57 8.87 -9.63 -10.90
C ASP A 57 8.11 -8.66 -9.99
N PHE A 58 6.78 -8.73 -9.99
CA PHE A 58 5.94 -7.93 -9.09
C PHE A 58 6.23 -8.24 -7.62
N LYS A 59 6.37 -9.54 -7.29
CA LYS A 59 6.71 -9.98 -5.94
C LYS A 59 8.08 -9.46 -5.52
N GLN A 60 9.09 -9.58 -6.36
CA GLN A 60 10.43 -9.08 -6.06
C GLN A 60 10.41 -7.57 -5.84
N ASN A 61 9.72 -6.81 -6.70
CA ASN A 61 9.58 -5.37 -6.56
C ASN A 61 9.01 -5.00 -5.17
N VAL A 62 7.86 -5.58 -4.80
CA VAL A 62 7.22 -5.28 -3.52
C VAL A 62 8.07 -5.72 -2.32
N LEU A 63 8.69 -6.90 -2.39
CA LEU A 63 9.51 -7.43 -1.28
C LEU A 63 10.86 -6.73 -1.14
N SER A 64 11.40 -6.15 -2.22
CA SER A 64 12.64 -5.37 -2.20
C SER A 64 12.47 -3.95 -1.65
N SER A 65 11.23 -3.50 -1.47
CA SER A 65 10.94 -2.17 -0.91
C SER A 65 11.40 -2.07 0.53
N VAL A 66 11.81 -0.86 0.95
CA VAL A 66 12.18 -0.54 2.34
C VAL A 66 11.02 -0.85 3.30
N ALA A 67 9.78 -0.73 2.81
CA ALA A 67 8.58 -1.06 3.57
C ALA A 67 7.59 -1.88 2.72
N PRO A 68 7.76 -3.21 2.61
CA PRO A 68 6.94 -4.06 1.74
C PRO A 68 5.44 -4.00 2.04
N GLN A 69 5.07 -3.75 3.30
CA GLN A 69 3.67 -3.61 3.70
C GLN A 69 3.03 -2.31 3.17
N ILE A 70 3.78 -1.20 3.21
CA ILE A 70 3.34 0.08 2.66
C ILE A 70 3.23 -0.04 1.14
N GLU A 71 4.21 -0.68 0.50
CA GLU A 71 4.19 -0.92 -0.95
C GLU A 71 3.00 -1.80 -1.35
N LEU A 72 2.73 -2.90 -0.63
CA LEU A 72 1.56 -3.73 -0.86
C LEU A 72 0.24 -2.94 -0.70
N SER A 73 0.18 -2.06 0.31
CA SER A 73 -1.02 -1.24 0.57
C SER A 73 -1.27 -0.22 -0.54
N LYS A 74 -0.21 0.39 -1.07
CA LYS A 74 -0.24 1.27 -2.25
C LYS A 74 -0.79 0.52 -3.47
N TRP A 75 -0.26 -0.67 -3.77
CA TRP A 75 -0.75 -1.47 -4.89
C TRP A 75 -2.19 -1.93 -4.71
N GLN A 76 -2.58 -2.27 -3.48
CA GLN A 76 -3.97 -2.58 -3.14
C GLN A 76 -4.90 -1.39 -3.38
N ALA A 77 -4.50 -0.17 -3.00
CA ALA A 77 -5.27 1.04 -3.24
C ALA A 77 -5.41 1.37 -4.74
N ILE A 78 -4.39 1.06 -5.55
CA ILE A 78 -4.47 1.19 -7.01
C ILE A 78 -5.45 0.16 -7.57
N ALA A 79 -5.35 -1.10 -7.14
CA ALA A 79 -6.24 -2.18 -7.58
C ALA A 79 -7.71 -1.88 -7.24
N SER A 80 -8.00 -1.35 -6.05
CA SER A 80 -9.39 -1.06 -5.63
C SER A 80 -10.07 0.11 -6.35
N ARG A 81 -9.32 0.92 -7.10
CA ARG A 81 -9.85 2.07 -7.87
C ARG A 81 -10.26 1.68 -9.30
N ARG A 82 -10.06 0.41 -9.68
CA ARG A 82 -10.43 -0.16 -10.98
C ARG A 82 -11.66 -1.05 -10.81
#